data_AF-A0A914V6E9-F1
#
_entry.id   AF-A0A914V6E9-F1
#
_cell.length_a   1.000
_cell.length_b   1.000
_cell.length_c   1.000
_cell.angle_alpha   90.00
_cell.angle_beta   90.00
_cell.angle_gamma   90.00
#
_symmetry.space_group_name_H-M   'P 1'
#
loop_
_entity.id
_entity.type
_entity.pdbx_description
1 polymer ?
#
loop_
_entity_poly.entity_id
_entity_poly.type
_entity_poly.pdbx_seq_one_letter_code
_entity_poly.pdbx_strand_id
1 'polypeptide(L)'
;MPKDQYMCQLCANHGIFNQPKKGHKQKCPYKTCECNLCALNTKRRTLDQIERQLKNTSGPADFDPHQKGSSSYAGLTINKNMETPSTSKI
;
A
#
# COMPACT_ATOMS: atom_id res chain seq x y z
N MET A 1 -14.92 -19.50 -0.03
CA MET A 1 -14.56 -18.91 -1.34
C MET A 1 -13.14 -19.32 -1.65
N PRO A 2 -12.83 -19.92 -2.81
CA PRO A 2 -11.45 -20.30 -3.12
C PRO A 2 -10.60 -19.03 -3.15
N LYS A 3 -9.57 -19.00 -2.30
CA LYS A 3 -8.57 -17.95 -2.27
C LYS A 3 -7.77 -17.99 -3.57
N ASP A 4 -7.56 -16.82 -4.16
CA ASP A 4 -6.42 -16.50 -5.01
C ASP A 4 -6.42 -16.99 -6.47
N GLN A 5 -7.54 -16.89 -7.18
CA GLN A 5 -7.39 -16.67 -8.62
C GLN A 5 -6.86 -15.25 -8.84
N TYR A 6 -5.56 -15.15 -9.08
CA TYR A 6 -4.83 -13.89 -9.15
C TYR A 6 -5.20 -13.13 -10.42
N MET A 7 -6.17 -12.23 -10.32
CA MET A 7 -6.66 -11.39 -11.41
C MET A 7 -5.82 -10.13 -11.58
N CYS A 8 -5.91 -9.52 -12.77
CA CYS A 8 -5.28 -8.25 -13.03
C CYS A 8 -5.99 -7.11 -12.26
N GLN A 9 -5.33 -6.60 -11.22
CA GLN A 9 -5.89 -5.51 -10.42
C GLN A 9 -6.17 -4.23 -11.22
N LEU A 10 -5.39 -3.93 -12.27
CA LEU A 10 -5.64 -2.77 -13.12
C LEU A 10 -6.98 -2.90 -13.85
N CYS A 11 -7.30 -4.08 -14.38
CA CYS A 11 -8.60 -4.35 -15.00
C CYS A 11 -9.73 -4.31 -13.96
N ALA A 12 -9.50 -4.86 -12.78
CA ALA A 12 -10.47 -4.86 -11.68
C ALA A 12 -10.85 -3.43 -11.27
N ASN A 13 -9.89 -2.50 -11.25
CA ASN A 13 -10.14 -1.08 -10.96
C ASN A 13 -11.06 -0.40 -12.00
N HIS A 14 -11.21 -0.98 -13.19
CA HIS A 14 -12.10 -0.52 -14.25
C HIS A 14 -13.35 -1.43 -14.40
N GLY A 15 -13.63 -2.28 -13.41
CA GLY A 15 -14.81 -3.16 -13.41
C GLY A 15 -14.64 -4.47 -14.18
N ILE A 16 -13.44 -4.80 -14.63
CA ILE A 16 -13.15 -6.00 -15.42
C ILE A 16 -12.42 -7.04 -14.54
N PHE A 17 -13.15 -8.05 -14.08
CA PHE A 17 -12.66 -9.05 -13.11
C PHE A 17 -12.27 -10.40 -13.72
N ASN A 18 -12.55 -10.63 -15.01
CA ASN A 18 -12.31 -11.90 -15.70
C ASN A 18 -10.91 -12.00 -16.35
N GLN A 19 -9.99 -11.10 -16.01
CA GLN A 19 -8.66 -11.05 -16.63
C GLN A 19 -7.62 -11.71 -15.72
N PRO A 20 -7.20 -12.96 -16.02
CA PRO A 20 -6.18 -13.64 -15.24
C PRO A 20 -4.84 -12.91 -15.37
N LYS A 21 -4.11 -12.72 -14.27
CA LYS A 21 -2.84 -11.96 -14.32
C LYS A 21 -1.74 -12.69 -15.13
N LYS A 22 -1.75 -14.03 -15.15
CA LYS A 22 -0.78 -14.84 -15.91
C LYS A 22 -0.91 -14.54 -17.41
N GLY A 23 0.16 -14.08 -18.05
CA GLY A 23 0.18 -13.73 -19.48
C GLY A 23 -0.49 -12.40 -19.86
N HIS A 24 -1.29 -11.80 -18.97
CA HIS A 24 -2.03 -10.56 -19.26
C HIS A 24 -1.21 -9.28 -19.07
N LYS A 25 -0.15 -9.29 -18.26
CA LYS A 25 0.62 -8.07 -17.89
C LYS A 25 1.02 -7.18 -19.07
N GLN A 26 1.46 -7.74 -20.19
CA GLN A 26 1.89 -6.96 -21.36
C GLN A 26 0.73 -6.54 -22.28
N LYS A 27 -0.36 -7.30 -22.27
CA LYS A 27 -1.57 -7.07 -23.08
C LYS A 27 -2.64 -6.26 -22.34
N CYS A 28 -2.37 -5.86 -21.10
CA CYS A 28 -3.31 -5.13 -20.28
C CYS A 28 -3.59 -3.74 -20.88
N PRO A 29 -4.84 -3.42 -21.22
CA PRO A 29 -5.18 -2.10 -21.79
C PRO A 29 -4.95 -0.97 -20.78
N TYR A 30 -5.04 -1.27 -19.49
CA TYR A 30 -4.86 -0.29 -18.40
C TYR A 30 -3.42 -0.25 -17.86
N LYS A 31 -2.44 -0.85 -18.55
CA LYS A 31 -1.03 -0.87 -18.14
C LYS A 31 -0.47 0.53 -17.90
N THR A 32 -0.92 1.51 -18.69
CA THR A 32 -0.48 2.92 -18.64
C THR A 32 -1.59 3.84 -18.14
N CYS A 33 -2.61 3.29 -17.46
CA CYS A 33 -3.70 4.11 -16.93
C CYS A 33 -3.24 4.88 -15.68
N GLU A 34 -3.53 6.18 -15.64
CA GLU A 34 -3.16 7.10 -14.55
C GLU A 34 -4.37 7.57 -13.73
N CYS A 35 -5.52 6.88 -13.84
CA CYS A 35 -6.67 7.19 -12.99
C CYS A 35 -6.34 7.01 -11.51
N ASN A 36 -7.11 7.64 -10.62
CA ASN A 36 -6.85 7.62 -9.17
C ASN A 36 -6.67 6.20 -8.60
N LEU A 37 -7.50 5.24 -9.03
CA LEU A 37 -7.42 3.85 -8.57
C LEU A 37 -6.14 3.15 -9.06
N CYS A 38 -5.75 3.36 -10.31
CA CYS A 38 -4.53 2.79 -10.89
C CYS A 38 -3.26 3.44 -10.31
N ALA A 39 -3.26 4.75 -10.10
CA ALA A 39 -2.19 5.48 -9.43
C ALA A 39 -1.97 4.97 -7.99
N LEU A 40 -3.04 4.77 -7.22
CA LEU A 40 -2.97 4.16 -5.89
C LEU A 40 -2.41 2.72 -5.94
N ASN A 41 -2.81 1.92 -6.92
CA ASN A 41 -2.28 0.56 -7.10
C ASN A 41 -0.77 0.57 -7.36
N THR A 42 -0.29 1.46 -8.22
CA THR A 42 1.14 1.61 -8.51
C THR A 42 1.92 2.00 -7.26
N LYS A 43 1.46 3.01 -6.52
CA LYS A 43 2.08 3.43 -5.25
C LYS A 43 2.17 2.27 -4.26
N ARG A 44 1.09 1.49 -4.11
CA ARG A 44 1.09 0.32 -3.23
C ARG A 44 2.15 -0.70 -3.62
N ARG A 45 2.29 -1.00 -4.92
CA ARG A 45 3.32 -1.94 -5.42
C ARG A 45 4.73 -1.45 -5.14
N THR A 46 4.98 -0.15 -5.29
CA THR A 46 6.27 0.46 -4.95
C THR A 46 6.58 0.28 -3.47
N LEU A 47 5.61 0.53 -2.58
CA LEU A 47 5.78 0.31 -1.15
C LEU A 47 6.05 -1.17 -0.81
N ASP A 48 5.29 -2.09 -1.39
CA ASP A 48 5.51 -3.53 -1.19
C ASP A 48 6.91 -3.96 -1.67
N GLN A 49 7.43 -3.35 -2.74
CA GLN A 49 8.77 -3.62 -3.25
C GLN A 49 9.85 -3.08 -2.30
N ILE A 50 9.66 -1.89 -1.72
CA ILE A 50 10.57 -1.31 -0.73
C ILE A 50 10.57 -2.17 0.54
N GLU A 51 9.39 -2.55 1.05
CA GLU A 51 9.27 -3.38 2.25
C GLU A 51 9.99 -4.73 2.08
N ARG A 52 9.85 -5.37 0.90
CA ARG A 52 10.57 -6.62 0.59
C ARG A 52 12.09 -6.43 0.54
N GLN A 53 12.57 -5.32 0.00
CA GLN A 53 13.99 -5.01 -0.01
C GLN A 53 14.53 -4.86 1.41
N LEU A 54 13.85 -4.07 2.25
CA LEU A 54 14.23 -3.88 3.65
C LEU A 54 14.29 -5.21 4.42
N LYS A 55 13.26 -6.06 4.26
CA LYS A 55 13.22 -7.40 4.87
C LYS A 55 14.34 -8.32 4.40
N ASN A 56 14.74 -8.23 3.13
CA ASN A 56 15.81 -9.07 2.59
C ASN A 56 17.21 -8.56 2.96
N THR A 57 17.38 -7.26 3.19
CA THR A 57 18.65 -6.68 3.67
C THR A 57 18.83 -6.90 5.17
N SER A 58 17.75 -6.99 5.94
CA SER A 58 17.76 -7.51 7.30
C SER A 58 17.66 -9.06 7.30
N GLY A 59 18.78 -9.74 7.01
CA GLY A 59 18.99 -11.08 7.57
C GLY A 59 18.87 -11.04 9.11
N PRO A 60 18.79 -12.17 9.83
CA PRO A 60 18.57 -12.15 11.27
C PRO A 60 19.73 -11.38 11.92
N ALA A 61 19.50 -10.11 12.22
CA ALA A 61 20.31 -9.40 13.18
C ALA A 61 19.97 -10.08 14.48
N ASP A 62 20.91 -10.87 15.00
CA ASP A 62 20.88 -11.39 16.36
C ASP A 62 20.48 -10.24 17.29
N PHE A 63 19.21 -10.22 17.69
CA PHE A 63 18.67 -9.20 18.56
C PHE A 63 19.11 -9.55 19.98
N ASP A 64 20.34 -9.14 20.32
CA ASP A 64 20.79 -9.12 21.70
C ASP A 64 19.98 -8.03 22.45
N PRO A 65 19.18 -8.37 23.48
CA PRO A 65 18.30 -7.41 24.14
C PRO A 65 19.02 -6.34 24.99
N HIS A 66 20.37 -6.31 25.05
CA HIS A 66 21.09 -5.51 26.04
C HIS A 66 21.78 -4.24 25.55
N GLN A 67 21.71 -3.86 24.27
CA GLN A 67 22.33 -2.61 23.82
C GLN A 67 21.35 -1.42 23.83
N LYS A 68 21.40 -0.64 24.93
CA LYS A 68 20.76 0.67 25.05
C LYS A 68 21.37 1.64 24.03
N GLY A 69 20.58 2.15 23.09
CA GLY A 69 21.01 3.12 22.09
C GLY A 69 19.85 4.00 21.60
N SER A 70 19.93 5.28 22.00
CA SER A 70 19.06 6.42 21.70
C SER A 70 18.29 6.39 20.37
N SER A 71 16.95 6.31 20.43
CA SER A 71 16.09 6.64 19.29
C SER A 71 15.58 8.07 19.42
N SER A 72 16.20 8.97 18.65
CA SER A 72 15.76 10.36 18.47
C SER A 72 14.58 10.40 17.50
N TYR A 73 13.37 10.20 18.01
CA TYR A 73 12.13 10.69 17.38
C TYR A 73 11.27 11.42 18.41
N ALA A 74 11.89 12.34 19.14
CA ALA A 74 11.10 13.35 19.84
C ALA A 74 10.45 14.27 18.79
N GLY A 75 9.12 14.21 18.64
CA GLY A 75 8.34 15.38 18.22
C GLY A 75 7.46 15.29 16.96
N LEU A 76 6.58 14.31 16.82
CA LEU A 76 5.34 14.51 16.05
C LEU A 76 4.11 14.19 16.92
N THR A 77 3.67 15.17 17.70
CA THR A 77 2.32 15.16 18.28
C THR A 77 1.33 15.58 17.18
N ILE A 78 0.45 14.65 16.78
CA ILE A 78 -0.68 14.97 15.92
C ILE A 78 -1.70 15.73 16.77
N ASN A 79 -1.83 17.03 16.55
CA ASN A 79 -2.92 17.84 17.11
C ASN A 79 -4.25 17.35 16.53
N LYS A 80 -5.08 16.72 17.37
CA LYS A 80 -6.47 16.37 17.06
C LYS A 80 -7.39 17.50 17.53
N ASN A 81 -7.46 18.59 16.77
CA ASN A 81 -8.62 19.49 16.88
C ASN A 81 -9.71 18.96 15.95
N MET A 82 -10.59 18.15 16.54
CA MET A 82 -11.92 17.84 16.02
C MET A 82 -12.82 19.04 16.35
N GLU A 83 -13.06 19.91 15.38
CA GLU A 83 -14.18 20.86 15.44
C GLU A 83 -15.28 20.31 14.52
N THR A 84 -16.29 19.70 15.14
CA THR A 84 -17.54 19.32 14.47
C THR A 84 -18.31 20.59 14.10
N PRO A 85 -18.77 20.77 12.85
CA PRO A 85 -19.68 21.86 12.55
C PRO A 85 -21.05 21.58 13.20
N SER A 86 -21.37 22.39 14.21
CA SER A 86 -22.69 22.47 14.83
C SER A 86 -23.72 22.83 13.76
N THR A 87 -24.64 21.91 13.49
CA THR A 87 -25.83 22.16 12.69
C THR A 87 -26.97 22.50 13.65
N SER A 88 -27.22 23.79 13.84
CA SER A 88 -28.50 24.26 14.41
C SER A 88 -29.30 24.90 13.28
N LYS A 89 -30.32 24.16 12.84
CA LYS A 89 -31.46 24.68 12.10
C LYS A 89 -32.50 25.18 13.12
N ILE A 90 -33.24 26.20 12.68
CA ILE A 90 -34.45 26.82 13.24
C ILE A 90 -34.15 27.99 14.18
#